data_AF-A0A1I5E5V6-F1
#
_entry.id   AF-A0A1I5E5V6-F1
#
_cell.length_a   1.000
_cell.length_b   1.000
_cell.length_c   1.000
_cell.angle_alpha   90.00
_cell.angle_beta   90.00
_cell.angle_gamma   90.00
#
_symmetry.space_group_name_H-M   'P 1'
#
loop_
_entity.id
_entity.type
_entity.pdbx_description
1 polymer ?
#
loop_
_entity_poly.entity_id
_entity_poly.type
_entity_poly.pdbx_seq_one_letter_code
_entity_poly.pdbx_strand_id
1 'polypeptide(L)' 'HRIINHLGEILALKITAGNTDDRKVVRELAKELIGSLYGDKGYLSQEVADDLAKNGVTFITKKRSNMKASVLEYWDKIM' A
#
# COMPACT_ATOMS: atom_id res chain seq x y z
N HIS A 1 -1.68 6.62 -10.25
CA HIS A 1 -1.93 5.78 -9.07
C HIS A 1 -3.27 6.12 -8.45
N ARG A 2 -4.01 5.14 -7.94
CA ARG A 2 -5.33 5.34 -7.35
C ARG A 2 -5.53 4.40 -6.17
N ILE A 3 -6.24 4.87 -5.15
CA ILE A 3 -6.75 4.06 -4.03
C ILE A 3 -8.27 3.98 -4.17
N ILE A 4 -8.80 2.77 -4.05
CA ILE A 4 -10.22 2.48 -4.17
C ILE A 4 -10.63 1.70 -2.92
N ASN A 5 -11.80 1.99 -2.36
CA ASN A 5 -12.33 1.20 -1.26
C ASN A 5 -13.03 -0.09 -1.75
N HIS A 6 -13.49 -0.90 -0.80
CA HIS A 6 -14.18 -2.16 -1.08
C HIS A 6 -15.56 -1.99 -1.75
N LEU A 7 -16.13 -0.78 -1.76
CA LEU A 7 -17.37 -0.43 -2.45
C LEU A 7 -17.13 0.03 -3.90
N GLY A 8 -15.87 0.15 -4.33
CA GLY A 8 -15.49 0.62 -5.65
C GLY A 8 -15.35 2.15 -5.76
N GLU A 9 -15.42 2.87 -4.65
CA GLU A 9 -15.28 4.33 -4.62
C GLU A 9 -13.82 4.75 -4.66
N ILE A 10 -13.52 5.79 -5.43
CA ILE A 10 -12.17 6.35 -5.54
C ILE A 10 -11.91 7.23 -4.32
N LEU A 11 -11.05 6.78 -3.41
CA LEU A 11 -10.66 7.55 -2.22
C LEU A 11 -9.58 8.59 -2.53
N ALA A 12 -8.63 8.24 -3.39
CA ALA A 12 -7.54 9.13 -3.76
C ALA A 12 -7.02 8.79 -5.16
N LEU A 13 -6.71 9.81 -5.97
CA LEU A 13 -6.19 9.66 -7.32
C LEU A 13 -5.07 10.67 -7.55
N LYS A 14 -3.94 10.20 -8.09
CA LYS A 14 -2.85 11.05 -8.54
C LYS A 14 -2.33 10.56 -9.88
N ILE A 15 -2.33 11.46 -10.86
CA ILE A 15 -1.74 11.24 -12.18
C ILE A 15 -0.29 11.70 -12.12
N THR A 16 0.62 10.84 -12.58
CA THR A 16 2.06 11.07 -12.53
C THR A 16 2.67 10.75 -13.89
N ALA A 17 3.84 11.32 -14.17
CA ALA A 17 4.62 10.93 -15.33
C ALA A 17 5.07 9.46 -15.18
N GLY A 18 5.18 8.73 -16.29
CA GLY A 18 5.45 7.28 -16.27
C GLY A 18 6.79 6.86 -15.66
N ASN A 19 7.71 7.82 -15.44
CA ASN A 19 9.01 7.60 -14.78
C ASN A 19 8.99 7.92 -13.27
N THR A 20 7.83 8.23 -12.69
CA THR A 20 7.72 8.57 -11.27
C THR A 20 7.80 7.31 -10.42
N ASP A 21 8.52 7.35 -9.29
CA ASP A 21 8.54 6.23 -8.34
C ASP A 21 7.22 6.14 -7.57
N ASP A 22 6.47 5.10 -7.86
CA ASP A 22 5.20 4.70 -7.26
C ASP A 22 5.19 4.75 -5.72
N ARG A 23 6.33 4.45 -5.07
CA ARG A 23 6.46 4.42 -3.61
C ARG A 23 6.34 5.81 -2.98
N LYS A 24 6.77 6.85 -3.70
CA LYS A 24 6.58 8.24 -3.24
C LYS A 24 5.12 8.65 -3.35
N VAL A 25 4.46 8.21 -4.43
CA VAL A 25 3.07 8.56 -4.71
C VAL A 25 2.13 7.94 -3.69
N VAL A 26 2.38 6.69 -3.28
CA VAL A 26 1.49 5.99 -2.34
C VAL A 26 1.46 6.65 -0.96
N ARG A 27 2.61 7.17 -0.48
CA ARG A 27 2.70 7.89 0.81
C ARG A 27 1.81 9.14 0.81
N GLU A 28 1.84 9.87 -0.30
CA GLU A 28 1.02 11.07 -0.44
C GLU A 28 -0.47 10.73 -0.55
N LEU A 29 -0.82 9.71 -1.34
CA LEU A 29 -2.21 9.28 -1.54
C LEU A 29 -2.87 8.73 -0.27
N ALA A 30 -2.09 8.11 0.61
CA ALA A 30 -2.60 7.47 1.82
C ALA A 30 -2.51 8.36 3.07
N LYS A 31 -2.06 9.62 2.93
CA LYS A 31 -1.79 10.53 4.07
C LYS A 31 -3.01 10.76 4.98
N GLU A 32 -4.20 10.82 4.42
CA GLU A 32 -5.46 11.07 5.14
C GLU A 32 -6.30 9.79 5.30
N LEU A 33 -5.75 8.63 4.96
CA LEU A 33 -6.43 7.35 5.06
C LEU A 33 -6.04 6.65 6.37
N ILE A 34 -6.90 5.76 6.83
CA ILE A 34 -6.68 4.90 8.00
C ILE A 34 -7.13 3.47 7.67
N GLY A 35 -6.65 2.49 8.44
CA GLY A 35 -7.02 1.09 8.31
C GLY A 35 -6.12 0.32 7.34
N SER A 36 -6.65 -0.71 6.69
CA SER A 36 -5.86 -1.62 5.87
C SER A 36 -5.76 -1.17 4.41
N LEU A 37 -4.53 -1.00 3.91
CA LEU A 37 -4.25 -0.68 2.51
C LEU A 37 -3.58 -1.88 1.83
N TYR A 38 -4.25 -2.44 0.82
CA TYR A 38 -3.73 -3.54 0.02
C TYR A 38 -3.05 -3.00 -1.24
N GLY A 39 -1.80 -3.42 -1.46
CA GLY A 39 -0.98 -2.94 -2.57
C GLY A 39 -0.30 -4.07 -3.33
N ASP A 40 0.07 -3.77 -4.58
CA ASP A 40 0.89 -4.68 -5.37
C ASP A 40 2.33 -4.77 -4.81
N LYS A 41 2.98 -5.89 -5.11
CA LYS A 41 4.37 -6.18 -4.73
C LYS A 41 5.38 -5.15 -5.26
N GLY A 42 5.04 -4.40 -6.31
CA GLY A 42 5.81 -3.25 -6.80
C GLY A 42 5.96 -2.11 -5.78
N TYR A 43 4.98 -1.93 -4.90
CA TYR A 43 4.96 -0.88 -3.86
C TYR A 43 5.67 -1.30 -2.57
N LEU A 44 6.16 -2.54 -2.50
CA LEU A 44 6.80 -3.11 -1.31
C LEU A 44 8.12 -2.39 -0.97
N SER A 45 8.09 -1.62 0.11
CA SER A 45 9.27 -1.09 0.79
C SER A 45 8.99 -1.01 2.29
N GLN A 46 9.97 -1.41 3.12
CA GLN A 46 9.84 -1.33 4.58
C GLN A 46 9.59 0.12 5.01
N GLU A 47 10.33 1.07 4.42
CA GLU A 47 10.17 2.50 4.72
C GLU A 47 8.79 3.04 4.34
N VAL A 48 8.11 2.46 3.34
CA VAL A 48 6.75 2.86 2.98
C VAL A 48 5.77 2.31 4.00
N ALA A 49 5.91 1.04 4.39
CA ALA A 49 5.07 0.43 5.41
C ALA A 49 5.19 1.17 6.75
N ASP A 50 6.42 1.53 7.16
CA ASP A 50 6.66 2.25 8.41
C ASP A 50 6.07 3.67 8.39
N ASP A 51 6.13 4.36 7.25
CA ASP A 51 5.55 5.70 7.07
C ASP A 51 4.01 5.65 7.11
N LEU A 52 3.41 4.67 6.43
CA LEU A 52 1.98 4.45 6.44
C LEU A 52 1.46 4.05 7.83
N ALA A 53 2.22 3.23 8.56
CA ALA A 53 1.86 2.83 9.92
C ALA A 53 1.78 4.04 10.88
N LYS A 54 2.62 5.06 10.70
CA LYS A 54 2.55 6.31 11.48
C LYS A 54 1.25 7.08 11.26
N ASN A 55 0.65 6.94 10.07
CA ASN A 55 -0.64 7.54 9.73
C ASN A 55 -1.82 6.63 10.07
N GLY A 56 -1.60 5.51 10.77
CA GLY A 56 -2.66 4.56 11.11
C GLY A 56 -3.08 3.65 9.96
N VAL A 57 -2.24 3.52 8.93
CA VAL A 57 -2.46 2.64 7.78
C VAL A 57 -1.62 1.37 7.92
N THR A 58 -2.27 0.23 8.02
CA THR A 58 -1.62 -1.08 7.92
C THR A 58 -1.44 -1.43 6.45
N PHE A 59 -0.20 -1.36 5.96
CA PHE A 59 0.10 -1.68 4.56
C PHE A 59 0.32 -3.18 4.36
N ILE A 60 -0.54 -3.80 3.55
CA ILE A 60 -0.57 -5.23 3.27
C ILE A 60 -0.19 -5.46 1.81
N THR A 61 0.83 -6.29 1.59
CA THR A 61 1.31 -6.65 0.26
C THR A 61 1.94 -8.03 0.29
N LYS A 62 1.88 -8.73 -0.83
CA LYS A 62 2.58 -10.01 -1.00
C LYS A 62 4.08 -9.78 -0.92
N LYS A 63 4.77 -10.60 -0.11
CA LYS A 63 6.22 -10.52 0.05
C LYS A 63 6.97 -11.03 -1.19
N ARG A 64 8.19 -10.54 -1.39
CA ARG A 64 9.14 -11.13 -2.35
C ARG A 64 9.70 -12.44 -1.79
N SER A 65 9.99 -13.38 -2.68
CA SER A 65 10.51 -14.71 -2.32
C SER A 65 11.85 -14.64 -1.59
N ASN A 66 12.61 -13.56 -1.79
CA ASN A 66 13.89 -13.30 -1.13
C ASN A 66 13.76 -12.53 0.21
N MET A 67 12.55 -12.24 0.68
CA MET A 67 12.33 -11.55 1.96
C MET A 67 11.96 -12.53 3.07
N LYS A 68 12.32 -12.18 4.32
CA LYS A 68 11.92 -12.96 5.51
C LYS A 68 10.39 -13.07 5.57
N ALA A 69 9.91 -14.27 5.84
CA ALA A 69 8.48 -14.52 6.04
C ALA A 69 7.94 -13.63 7.17
N SER A 70 6.74 -13.08 6.97
CA SER A 70 5.93 -12.55 8.08
C SER A 70 4.69 -13.42 8.21
N VAL A 71 4.21 -13.51 9.43
CA VAL A 71 2.85 -13.99 9.70
C VAL A 71 1.89 -12.93 9.15
N LEU A 72 1.02 -13.34 8.24
CA LEU A 72 -0.13 -12.58 7.77
C LEU A 72 -1.37 -13.40 8.11
N GLU A 73 -2.48 -12.74 8.40
CA GLU A 73 -3.74 -13.46 8.58
C GLU A 73 -4.16 -14.13 7.26
N TYR A 74 -5.04 -15.14 7.35
CA TYR A 74 -5.52 -15.84 6.17
C TYR A 74 -6.18 -14.88 5.16
N TRP A 75 -6.98 -13.93 5.66
CA TRP A 75 -7.62 -12.89 4.86
C TRP A 75 -6.59 -12.00 4.16
N ASP A 76 -5.58 -11.52 4.86
CA ASP A 76 -4.51 -10.68 4.29
C ASP A 76 -3.71 -11.39 3.20
N LYS A 77 -3.65 -12.73 3.24
CA LYS A 77 -2.94 -13.54 2.27
C LYS A 77 -3.72 -13.75 0.97
N ILE A 78 -5.05 -13.79 1.05
CA ILE A 78 -5.91 -14.03 -0.12
C ILE A 78 -6.24 -12.75 -0.88
N MET A 79 -6.24 -11.60 -0.20
CA MET A 79 -6.34 -10.28 -0.82
C MET A 79 -5.08 -9.96 -1.66
#